data_AF-A0A316Z5K5-F1
#
_entry.id   AF-A0A316Z5K5-F1
#
_cell.length_a   1.000
_cell.length_b   1.000
_cell.length_c   1.000
_cell.angle_alpha   90.00
_cell.angle_beta   90.00
_cell.angle_gamma   90.00
#
_symmetry.space_group_name_H-M   'P 1'
#
loop_
_entity.id
_entity.type
_entity.pdbx_description
1 polymer ?
#
loop_
_entity_poly.entity_id
_entity_poly.type
_entity_poly.pdbx_seq_one_letter_code
_entity_poly.pdbx_strand_id
1 'polypeptide(L)'
;MWCDNCLLVFPLRHGAMAWCSLIALYNLAGSILLFRSGQYLFFTFPEWQIYGGIGMAVMAICILNIVGYANNSYMWARLCFYLWPVILLVTAVRAGFMIFQLNREQNKIIWECNNGGQLWGESVEKGYGEGSGMPTGMCSAGFHSLYIAFVMSLLVDLALQIYAYFMAWRFMKRIEHYYQLVQKNQNVYG
;
A
#
# COMPACT_ATOMS: atom_id res chain seq x y z
N MET A 1 -5.09 0.63 -33.83
CA MET A 1 -4.00 1.55 -33.46
C MET A 1 -3.80 1.48 -31.96
N TRP A 2 -2.67 0.97 -31.49
CA TRP A 2 -2.27 1.10 -30.09
C TRP A 2 -1.94 2.58 -29.86
N CYS A 3 -2.71 3.24 -29.02
CA CYS A 3 -2.52 4.66 -28.73
C CYS A 3 -1.52 4.75 -27.57
N ASP A 4 -0.28 5.16 -27.84
CA ASP A 4 0.83 5.12 -26.87
C ASP A 4 0.54 5.87 -25.54
N ASN A 5 -0.33 6.89 -25.58
CA ASN A 5 -0.72 7.70 -24.40
C ASN A 5 -2.18 7.57 -23.94
N CYS A 6 -3.00 6.71 -24.53
CA CYS A 6 -4.40 6.61 -24.11
C CYS A 6 -4.53 6.02 -22.69
N LEU A 7 -5.28 6.69 -21.80
CA LEU A 7 -5.53 6.36 -20.38
C LEU A 7 -4.30 6.48 -19.45
N LEU A 8 -3.26 7.22 -19.85
CA LEU A 8 -2.13 7.53 -18.98
C LEU A 8 -2.27 8.93 -18.38
N VAL A 9 -2.28 9.00 -17.05
CA VAL A 9 -2.16 10.27 -16.31
C VAL A 9 -0.73 10.83 -16.42
N PHE A 10 0.28 9.96 -16.57
CA PHE A 10 1.70 10.32 -16.62
C PHE A 10 2.45 9.53 -17.71
N PRO A 11 3.60 10.03 -18.23
CA PRO A 11 4.39 9.33 -19.24
C PRO A 11 4.78 7.91 -18.77
N LEU A 12 4.59 6.90 -19.64
CA LEU A 12 4.58 5.48 -19.26
C LEU A 12 5.78 4.99 -18.45
N ARG A 13 6.99 5.55 -18.66
CA ARG A 13 8.21 5.11 -17.98
C ARG A 13 8.50 5.94 -16.72
N HIS A 14 8.84 7.21 -16.91
CA HIS A 14 9.18 8.11 -15.80
C HIS A 14 7.98 8.40 -14.88
N GLY A 15 6.78 8.47 -15.45
CA GLY A 15 5.54 8.64 -14.70
C GLY A 15 5.21 7.42 -13.84
N ALA A 16 5.39 6.21 -14.37
CA ALA A 16 5.17 4.98 -13.61
C ALA A 16 6.19 4.82 -12.47
N MET A 17 7.45 5.25 -12.69
CA MET A 17 8.46 5.31 -11.62
C MET A 17 8.04 6.28 -10.52
N ALA A 18 7.68 7.52 -10.87
CA ALA A 18 7.26 8.53 -9.90
C ALA A 18 6.04 8.05 -9.09
N TRP A 19 5.09 7.41 -9.75
CA TRP A 19 3.91 6.84 -9.10
C TRP A 19 4.26 5.71 -8.13
N CYS A 20 5.14 4.78 -8.53
CA CYS A 20 5.60 3.73 -7.64
C CYS A 20 6.38 4.29 -6.45
N SER A 21 7.18 5.35 -6.65
CA SER A 21 7.88 6.04 -5.55
C SER A 21 6.88 6.67 -4.57
N LEU A 22 5.81 7.30 -5.07
CA LEU A 22 4.76 7.86 -4.23
C LEU A 22 4.07 6.77 -3.41
N ILE A 23 3.66 5.66 -4.02
CA ILE A 23 3.02 4.54 -3.30
C ILE A 23 3.98 3.92 -2.28
N ALA A 24 5.26 3.77 -2.62
CA ALA A 24 6.27 3.24 -1.71
C ALA A 24 6.43 4.12 -0.47
N LEU A 25 6.54 5.44 -0.65
CA LEU A 25 6.62 6.40 0.47
C LEU A 25 5.34 6.42 1.30
N TYR A 26 4.19 6.36 0.63
CA TYR A 26 2.88 6.32 1.30
C TYR A 26 2.73 5.08 2.19
N ASN A 27 3.05 3.91 1.64
CA ASN A 27 2.96 2.65 2.37
C ASN A 27 4.03 2.52 3.46
N LEU A 28 5.22 3.09 3.25
CA LEU A 28 6.25 3.18 4.29
C LEU A 28 5.78 4.04 5.47
N ALA A 29 5.24 5.23 5.20
CA ALA A 29 4.71 6.12 6.24
C ALA A 29 3.56 5.46 7.01
N GLY A 30 2.61 4.81 6.31
CA GLY A 30 1.54 4.05 6.94
C GLY A 30 2.04 2.88 7.79
N SER A 31 3.06 2.16 7.32
CA SER A 31 3.64 1.03 8.06
C SER A 31 4.36 1.49 9.33
N ILE A 32 5.12 2.59 9.26
CA ILE A 32 5.77 3.20 10.44
C ILE A 32 4.72 3.62 11.48
N LEU A 33 3.62 4.23 11.03
CA LEU A 33 2.51 4.60 11.91
C LEU A 33 1.91 3.37 12.60
N LEU A 34 1.68 2.28 11.85
CA LEU A 34 1.14 1.03 12.41
C LEU A 34 2.12 0.33 13.37
N PHE A 35 3.42 0.37 13.10
CA PHE A 35 4.39 -0.23 14.02
C PHE A 35 4.54 0.56 15.32
N ARG A 36 4.45 1.89 15.27
CA ARG A 36 4.65 2.76 16.44
C ARG A 36 3.38 3.03 17.24
N SER A 37 2.26 3.26 16.55
CA SER A 37 0.99 3.67 17.16
C SER A 37 -0.12 2.64 16.94
N GLY A 38 0.15 1.51 16.31
CA GLY A 38 -0.86 0.48 16.03
C GLY A 38 -1.45 -0.15 17.28
N GLN A 39 -0.71 -0.20 18.39
CA GLN A 39 -1.18 -0.72 19.68
C GLN A 39 -2.37 0.04 20.29
N TYR A 40 -2.58 1.31 19.90
CA TYR A 40 -3.72 2.13 20.34
C TYR A 40 -4.93 1.98 19.42
N LEU A 41 -4.72 1.46 18.20
CA LEU A 41 -5.79 1.30 17.20
C LEU A 41 -6.29 -0.15 17.13
N PHE A 42 -5.42 -1.11 17.42
CA PHE A 42 -5.69 -2.54 17.36
C PHE A 42 -5.25 -3.20 18.67
N PHE A 43 -6.19 -3.85 19.36
CA PHE A 43 -6.01 -4.34 20.73
C PHE A 43 -5.57 -5.83 20.79
N THR A 44 -5.47 -6.50 19.63
CA THR A 44 -5.08 -7.91 19.54
C THR A 44 -3.71 -8.06 18.89
N PHE A 45 -2.74 -8.57 19.64
CA PHE A 45 -1.43 -8.92 19.08
C PHE A 45 -1.54 -10.24 18.28
N PRO A 46 -0.86 -10.40 17.13
CA PRO A 46 0.07 -9.48 16.44
C PRO A 46 -0.55 -8.72 15.25
N GLU A 47 -1.80 -8.26 15.34
CA GLU A 47 -2.53 -7.79 14.15
C GLU A 47 -1.95 -6.52 13.52
N TRP A 48 -1.61 -5.50 14.31
CA TRP A 48 -1.04 -4.25 13.78
C TRP A 48 0.33 -4.47 13.12
N GLN A 49 1.12 -5.43 13.62
CA GLN A 49 2.39 -5.80 13.00
C GLN A 49 2.19 -6.49 11.65
N ILE A 50 1.17 -7.36 11.53
CA ILE A 50 0.81 -7.99 10.26
C ILE A 50 0.35 -6.92 9.25
N TYR A 51 -0.50 -5.98 9.68
CA TYR A 51 -0.98 -4.90 8.82
C TYR A 51 0.14 -3.97 8.34
N GLY A 52 1.09 -3.65 9.22
CA GLY A 52 2.31 -2.91 8.87
C GLY A 52 3.24 -3.71 7.95
N GLY A 53 3.40 -5.02 8.20
CA GLY A 53 4.19 -5.91 7.37
C GLY A 53 3.68 -6.01 5.93
N ILE A 54 2.35 -6.06 5.75
CA ILE A 54 1.73 -6.02 4.41
C ILE A 54 2.04 -4.69 3.70
N GLY A 55 1.99 -3.56 4.41
CA GLY A 55 2.37 -2.26 3.84
C GLY A 55 3.83 -2.23 3.37
N MET A 56 4.74 -2.83 4.13
CA MET A 56 6.14 -3.00 3.73
C MET A 56 6.31 -3.90 2.49
N ALA A 57 5.48 -4.94 2.35
CA ALA A 57 5.48 -5.79 1.16
C ALA A 57 5.05 -5.00 -0.10
N VAL A 58 4.02 -4.16 0.00
CA VAL A 58 3.61 -3.25 -1.09
C VAL A 58 4.76 -2.32 -1.48
N MET A 59 5.42 -1.71 -0.51
CA MET A 59 6.60 -0.86 -0.74
C MET A 59 7.69 -1.63 -1.50
N ALA A 60 8.02 -2.85 -1.07
CA ALA A 60 9.05 -3.67 -1.72
C ALA A 60 8.72 -3.95 -3.20
N ILE A 61 7.46 -4.26 -3.52
CA ILE A 61 7.02 -4.49 -4.90
C ILE A 61 7.03 -3.21 -5.73
N CYS A 62 6.69 -2.07 -5.15
CA CYS A 62 6.84 -0.79 -5.84
C CYS A 62 8.31 -0.52 -6.21
N ILE A 63 9.25 -0.84 -5.33
CA ILE A 63 10.70 -0.73 -5.62
C ILE A 63 11.11 -1.69 -6.74
N LEU A 64 10.63 -2.94 -6.72
CA LEU A 64 10.89 -3.89 -7.82
C LEU A 64 10.33 -3.40 -9.15
N ASN A 65 9.14 -2.79 -9.17
CA ASN A 65 8.58 -2.16 -10.36
C ASN A 65 9.45 -1.00 -10.87
N ILE A 66 9.96 -0.15 -9.98
CA ILE A 66 10.88 0.95 -10.35
C ILE A 66 12.12 0.39 -11.04
N VAL A 67 12.74 -0.67 -10.48
CA VAL A 67 13.89 -1.35 -11.09
C VAL A 67 13.52 -1.94 -12.46
N GLY A 68 12.33 -2.53 -12.59
CA GLY A 68 11.81 -3.05 -13.85
C GLY A 68 11.64 -1.97 -14.92
N TYR A 69 11.08 -0.82 -14.57
CA TYR A 69 10.93 0.34 -15.46
C TYR A 69 12.28 1.01 -15.78
N ALA A 70 13.22 1.02 -14.85
CA ALA A 70 14.53 1.63 -15.03
C ALA A 70 15.33 0.89 -16.08
N ASN A 71 15.33 -0.44 -16.01
CA ASN A 71 16.12 -1.31 -16.88
C ASN A 71 15.39 -1.75 -18.16
N ASN A 72 14.12 -1.37 -18.35
CA ASN A 72 13.27 -1.88 -19.44
C ASN A 72 13.29 -3.43 -19.56
N SER A 73 13.36 -4.12 -18.42
CA SER A 73 13.55 -5.57 -18.40
C SER A 73 12.22 -6.31 -18.52
N TYR A 74 12.12 -7.18 -19.54
CA TYR A 74 10.95 -8.03 -19.76
C TYR A 74 10.69 -8.99 -18.58
N MET A 75 11.74 -9.62 -18.04
CA MET A 75 11.62 -10.55 -16.92
C MET A 75 11.07 -9.87 -15.66
N TRP A 76 11.59 -8.68 -15.32
CA TRP A 76 11.14 -7.94 -14.14
C TRP A 76 9.70 -7.45 -14.29
N ALA A 77 9.33 -6.93 -15.47
CA ALA A 77 7.95 -6.52 -15.75
C ALA A 77 6.97 -7.70 -15.63
N ARG A 78 7.35 -8.88 -16.13
CA ARG A 78 6.53 -10.10 -16.05
C ARG A 78 6.37 -10.59 -14.61
N LEU A 79 7.44 -10.58 -13.82
CA LEU A 79 7.37 -10.93 -12.39
C LEU A 79 6.40 -9.99 -11.65
N CYS A 80 6.54 -8.68 -11.86
CA CYS A 80 5.67 -7.70 -11.22
C CYS A 80 4.21 -7.87 -11.64
N PHE A 81 3.94 -8.16 -12.91
CA PHE A 81 2.60 -8.43 -13.41
C PHE A 81 1.91 -9.59 -12.69
N TYR A 82 2.64 -10.67 -12.37
CA TYR A 82 2.08 -11.80 -11.62
C TYR A 82 1.96 -11.53 -10.11
N LEU A 83 2.87 -10.75 -9.52
CA LEU A 83 2.82 -10.42 -8.09
C LEU A 83 1.70 -9.43 -7.74
N TRP A 84 1.44 -8.45 -8.61
CA TRP A 84 0.44 -7.41 -8.38
C TRP A 84 -0.97 -7.91 -8.01
N PRO A 85 -1.61 -8.86 -8.72
CA PRO A 85 -2.96 -9.30 -8.38
C PRO A 85 -3.03 -9.98 -7.01
N VAL A 86 -2.00 -10.75 -6.62
CA VAL A 86 -1.91 -11.36 -5.29
C VAL A 86 -1.87 -10.28 -4.22
N ILE A 87 -1.07 -9.24 -4.46
CA ILE A 87 -0.85 -8.17 -3.50
C ILE A 87 -2.07 -7.26 -3.39
N LEU A 88 -2.73 -6.94 -4.50
CA LEU A 88 -4.00 -6.21 -4.51
C LEU A 88 -5.08 -6.94 -3.71
N LEU A 89 -5.14 -8.27 -3.82
CA LEU A 89 -6.07 -9.06 -3.03
C LEU A 89 -5.75 -8.99 -1.55
N VAL A 90 -4.47 -9.19 -1.18
CA VAL A 90 -4.02 -9.11 0.22
C VAL A 90 -4.25 -7.72 0.81
N THR A 91 -4.02 -6.65 0.05
CA THR A 91 -4.23 -5.27 0.52
C THR A 91 -5.71 -4.93 0.66
N ALA A 92 -6.58 -5.41 -0.25
CA ALA A 92 -8.02 -5.27 -0.12
C ALA A 92 -8.57 -6.01 1.11
N VAL A 93 -8.13 -7.25 1.33
CA VAL A 93 -8.51 -8.04 2.53
C VAL A 93 -8.02 -7.35 3.80
N ARG A 94 -6.76 -6.88 3.81
CA ARG A 94 -6.20 -6.10 4.92
C ARG A 94 -7.06 -4.88 5.22
N ALA A 95 -7.38 -4.06 4.22
CA ALA A 95 -8.20 -2.86 4.41
C ALA A 95 -9.57 -3.20 5.00
N GLY A 96 -10.22 -4.28 4.53
CA GLY A 96 -11.49 -4.76 5.06
C GLY A 96 -11.42 -5.14 6.54
N PHE A 97 -10.42 -5.94 6.93
CA PHE A 97 -10.22 -6.33 8.33
C PHE A 97 -9.90 -5.12 9.23
N MET A 98 -9.06 -4.21 8.77
CA MET A 98 -8.71 -3.01 9.54
C MET A 98 -9.93 -2.12 9.81
N ILE A 99 -10.77 -1.89 8.80
CA ILE A 99 -12.00 -1.09 8.95
C ILE A 99 -12.98 -1.78 9.91
N PHE A 100 -13.16 -3.10 9.76
CA PHE A 100 -14.04 -3.88 10.64
C PHE A 100 -13.59 -3.81 12.10
N GLN A 101 -12.31 -4.01 12.37
CA GLN A 101 -11.77 -3.97 13.73
C GLN A 101 -11.81 -2.58 14.33
N LEU A 102 -11.50 -1.54 13.55
CA LEU A 102 -11.57 -0.16 14.02
C LEU A 102 -12.98 0.22 14.45
N ASN A 103 -14.01 -0.25 13.73
CA ASN A 103 -15.40 -0.03 14.10
C ASN A 103 -15.82 -0.83 15.35
N ARG A 104 -15.33 -2.06 15.50
CA ARG A 104 -15.66 -2.93 16.65
C ARG A 104 -15.10 -2.38 17.96
N GLU A 105 -13.89 -1.83 17.94
CA GLU A 105 -13.15 -1.41 19.14
C GLU A 105 -13.29 0.10 19.44
N GLN A 106 -14.25 0.79 18.81
CA GLN A 106 -14.49 2.23 18.97
C GLN A 106 -14.54 2.68 20.43
N ASN A 107 -15.24 1.93 21.29
CA ASN A 107 -15.42 2.30 22.70
C ASN A 107 -14.10 2.30 23.48
N LYS A 108 -13.18 1.40 23.14
CA LYS A 108 -11.86 1.33 23.81
C LYS A 108 -11.01 2.52 23.41
N ILE A 109 -11.00 2.89 22.14
CA ILE A 109 -10.25 4.06 21.63
C ILE A 109 -10.77 5.35 22.27
N ILE A 110 -12.09 5.52 22.40
CA ILE A 110 -12.68 6.69 23.07
C ILE A 110 -12.26 6.74 24.54
N TRP A 111 -12.21 5.59 25.21
CA TRP A 111 -11.74 5.52 26.59
C TRP A 111 -10.26 5.87 26.72
N GLU A 112 -9.38 5.37 25.84
CA GLU A 112 -7.95 5.71 25.85
C GLU A 112 -7.75 7.23 25.71
N CYS A 113 -8.51 7.87 24.82
CA CYS A 113 -8.48 9.31 24.64
C CYS A 113 -9.01 10.10 25.84
N ASN A 114 -10.06 9.63 26.51
CA ASN A 114 -10.61 10.27 27.71
C ASN A 114 -9.70 10.12 28.94
N ASN A 115 -8.80 9.14 28.95
CA ASN A 115 -7.86 8.88 30.05
C ASN A 115 -6.44 9.37 29.72
N GLY A 116 -6.33 10.42 28.90
CA GLY A 116 -5.05 11.07 28.60
C GLY A 116 -4.13 10.28 27.67
N GLY A 117 -4.69 9.42 26.81
CA GLY A 117 -3.93 8.60 25.86
C GLY A 117 -3.23 7.40 26.52
N GLN A 118 -3.73 6.94 27.67
CA GLN A 118 -3.26 5.71 28.30
C GLN A 118 -3.73 4.49 27.51
N LEU A 119 -2.86 3.51 27.41
CA LEU A 119 -3.16 2.23 26.78
C LEU A 119 -4.26 1.50 27.57
N TRP A 120 -5.18 0.84 26.87
CA TRP A 120 -6.27 0.09 27.46
C TRP A 120 -5.75 -0.98 28.43
N GLY A 121 -6.40 -1.14 29.58
CA GLY A 121 -5.91 -1.98 30.69
C GLY A 121 -5.55 -3.41 30.26
N GLU A 122 -6.38 -4.07 29.44
CA GLU A 122 -6.10 -5.42 28.93
C GLU A 122 -4.89 -5.48 28.00
N SER A 123 -4.57 -4.38 27.30
CA SER A 123 -3.38 -4.26 26.46
C SER A 123 -2.12 -4.07 27.32
N VAL A 124 -2.23 -3.34 28.43
CA VAL A 124 -1.14 -3.17 29.41
C VAL A 124 -0.84 -4.49 30.12
N GLU A 125 -1.88 -5.20 30.56
CA GLU A 125 -1.76 -6.52 31.21
C GLU A 125 -1.11 -7.56 30.31
N LYS A 126 -1.32 -7.47 29.00
CA LYS A 126 -0.67 -8.33 27.99
C LYS A 126 0.76 -7.88 27.65
N GLY A 127 1.27 -6.83 28.28
CA GLY A 127 2.65 -6.35 28.12
C GLY A 127 2.88 -5.49 26.88
N TYR A 128 1.83 -4.89 26.30
CA TYR A 128 1.96 -4.04 25.11
C TYR A 128 2.37 -2.59 25.42
N GLY A 129 2.54 -2.23 26.69
CA GLY A 129 2.85 -0.86 27.10
C GLY A 129 4.32 -0.50 26.88
N GLU A 130 4.60 0.38 25.91
CA GLU A 130 5.94 0.96 25.71
C GLU A 130 6.20 2.26 26.50
N GLY A 131 5.30 2.62 27.44
CA GLY A 131 5.43 3.83 28.28
C GLY A 131 5.24 5.17 27.55
N SER A 132 5.13 5.15 26.21
CA SER A 132 4.61 6.29 25.45
C SER A 132 3.08 6.33 25.57
N GLY A 133 2.48 7.52 25.41
CA GLY A 133 1.03 7.68 25.32
C GLY A 133 0.57 7.83 23.87
N MET A 134 -0.73 7.69 23.64
CA MET A 134 -1.34 7.94 22.33
C MET A 134 -1.04 9.37 21.85
N PRO A 135 -0.74 9.59 20.55
CA PRO A 135 -0.49 10.93 20.04
C PRO A 135 -1.69 11.86 20.28
N THR A 136 -1.46 13.02 20.90
CA THR A 136 -2.51 13.98 21.26
C THR A 136 -3.36 14.42 20.07
N GLY A 137 -2.76 14.48 18.87
CA GLY A 137 -3.47 14.80 17.63
C GLY A 137 -4.51 13.76 17.21
N MET A 138 -4.37 12.49 17.62
CA MET A 138 -5.39 11.45 17.35
C MET A 138 -6.61 11.61 18.26
N CYS A 139 -6.40 12.06 19.51
CA CYS A 139 -7.48 12.26 20.47
C CYS A 139 -8.19 13.61 20.34
N SER A 140 -7.50 14.66 19.88
CA SER A 140 -8.14 15.98 19.67
C SER A 140 -9.08 16.03 18.47
N ALA A 141 -8.84 15.21 17.44
CA ALA A 141 -9.67 15.15 16.24
C ALA A 141 -10.98 14.34 16.42
N GLY A 142 -11.05 13.51 17.46
CA GLY A 142 -12.19 12.63 17.74
C GLY A 142 -12.25 11.37 16.86
N PHE A 143 -12.88 10.32 17.38
CA PHE A 143 -12.96 9.01 16.70
C PHE A 143 -13.58 9.07 15.31
N HIS A 144 -14.64 9.88 15.13
CA HIS A 144 -15.34 9.94 13.85
C HIS A 144 -14.44 10.52 12.73
N SER A 145 -13.67 11.56 13.03
CA SER A 145 -12.71 12.15 12.09
C SER A 145 -11.57 11.18 11.78
N LEU A 146 -11.03 10.52 12.82
CA LEU A 146 -9.97 9.53 12.68
C LEU A 146 -10.43 8.34 11.82
N TYR A 147 -11.64 7.83 12.06
CA TYR A 147 -12.24 6.74 11.29
C TYR A 147 -12.38 7.11 9.81
N ILE A 148 -12.95 8.27 9.50
CA ILE A 148 -13.11 8.73 8.10
C ILE A 148 -11.74 8.89 7.43
N ALA A 149 -10.79 9.55 8.10
CA ALA A 149 -9.44 9.73 7.57
C ALA A 149 -8.75 8.39 7.28
N PHE A 150 -8.94 7.40 8.15
CA PHE A 150 -8.37 6.07 8.01
C PHE A 150 -9.02 5.25 6.89
N VAL A 151 -10.35 5.31 6.75
CA VAL A 151 -11.05 4.64 5.66
C VAL A 151 -10.68 5.26 4.32
N MET A 152 -10.65 6.59 4.24
CA MET A 152 -10.29 7.30 3.02
C MET A 152 -8.83 7.06 2.63
N SER A 153 -7.91 6.99 3.60
CA SER A 153 -6.51 6.68 3.33
C SER A 153 -6.35 5.28 2.73
N LEU A 154 -7.03 4.26 3.27
CA LEU A 154 -7.03 2.90 2.73
C LEU A 154 -7.66 2.79 1.33
N LEU A 155 -8.75 3.52 1.07
CA LEU A 155 -9.39 3.54 -0.24
C LEU A 155 -8.51 4.21 -1.31
N VAL A 156 -7.87 5.32 -0.95
CA VAL A 156 -6.90 6.00 -1.83
C VAL A 156 -5.72 5.07 -2.11
N ASP A 157 -5.15 4.41 -1.09
CA ASP A 157 -4.07 3.43 -1.27
C ASP A 157 -4.46 2.33 -2.27
N LEU A 158 -5.66 1.74 -2.11
CA LEU A 158 -6.16 0.71 -3.03
C LEU A 158 -6.30 1.24 -4.47
N ALA A 159 -6.86 2.45 -4.64
CA ALA A 159 -6.99 3.08 -5.96
C ALA A 159 -5.63 3.35 -6.60
N LEU A 160 -4.66 3.84 -5.83
CA LEU A 160 -3.29 4.07 -6.29
C LEU A 160 -2.63 2.75 -6.75
N GLN A 161 -2.81 1.67 -6.00
CA GLN A 161 -2.29 0.34 -6.33
C GLN A 161 -2.93 -0.26 -7.59
N ILE A 162 -4.25 -0.13 -7.76
CA ILE A 162 -4.95 -0.57 -8.99
C ILE A 162 -4.37 0.15 -10.20
N TYR A 163 -4.15 1.46 -10.09
CA TYR A 163 -3.55 2.24 -11.17
C TYR A 163 -2.07 1.86 -11.42
N ALA A 164 -1.31 1.52 -10.38
CA ALA A 164 0.05 1.01 -10.53
C ALA A 164 0.10 -0.33 -11.28
N TYR A 165 -0.84 -1.23 -10.98
CA TYR A 165 -1.00 -2.48 -11.73
C TYR A 165 -1.35 -2.24 -13.20
N PHE A 166 -2.26 -1.30 -13.49
CA PHE A 166 -2.58 -0.91 -14.86
C PHE A 166 -1.34 -0.42 -15.63
N MET A 167 -0.49 0.39 -15.01
CA MET A 167 0.77 0.84 -15.62
C MET A 167 1.76 -0.30 -15.85
N ALA A 168 1.87 -1.24 -14.91
CA ALA A 168 2.75 -2.42 -15.05
C ALA A 168 2.31 -3.30 -16.21
N TRP A 169 1.01 -3.59 -16.31
CA TRP A 169 0.44 -4.33 -17.43
C TRP A 169 0.72 -3.64 -18.78
N ARG A 170 0.50 -2.33 -18.83
CA ARG A 170 0.69 -1.56 -20.06
C ARG A 170 2.15 -1.50 -20.49
N PHE A 171 3.07 -1.35 -19.54
CA PHE A 171 4.50 -1.39 -19.80
C PHE A 171 4.95 -2.76 -20.34
N MET A 172 4.45 -3.85 -19.74
CA MET A 172 4.72 -5.21 -20.20
C MET A 172 4.28 -5.40 -21.67
N LYS A 173 3.06 -5.00 -22.01
CA LYS A 173 2.55 -5.15 -23.38
C LYS A 173 3.32 -4.31 -24.40
N ARG A 174 3.79 -3.13 -24.02
CA ARG A 174 4.68 -2.32 -24.87
C ARG A 174 5.99 -3.05 -25.17
N ILE A 175 6.62 -3.67 -24.17
CA ILE A 175 7.86 -4.44 -24.38
C ILE A 175 7.60 -5.66 -25.27
N GLU A 176 6.50 -6.40 -25.06
CA GLU A 176 6.12 -7.54 -25.90
C GLU A 176 5.98 -7.14 -27.37
N HIS A 177 5.34 -6.00 -27.62
CA HIS A 177 5.17 -5.50 -28.98
C HIS A 177 6.51 -5.17 -29.66
N TYR A 178 7.43 -4.50 -28.97
CA TYR A 178 8.76 -4.22 -29.53
C TYR A 178 9.56 -5.50 -29.79
N TYR A 179 9.47 -6.49 -28.91
CA TYR A 179 10.13 -7.79 -29.11
C TYR A 179 9.62 -8.51 -30.37
N GLN A 180 8.30 -8.51 -30.59
CA GLN A 180 7.68 -9.10 -31.77
C GLN A 180 8.10 -8.39 -33.07
N LEU A 181 8.22 -7.06 -33.04
CA LEU A 181 8.68 -6.28 -34.20
C LEU A 181 10.13 -6.59 -34.56
N VAL A 182 11.02 -6.68 -33.56
CA VAL A 182 12.43 -7.04 -33.78
C VAL A 182 12.55 -8.44 -34.36
N GLN A 183 11.84 -9.42 -33.80
CA GLN A 183 11.85 -10.80 -34.28
C GLN A 183 11.31 -10.91 -35.71
N LYS A 184 10.24 -10.18 -36.05
CA LYS A 184 9.70 -10.13 -37.40
C LYS A 184 10.68 -9.51 -38.39
N ASN A 185 11.38 -8.43 -38.03
CA ASN A 185 12.36 -7.78 -38.90
C ASN A 185 13.59 -8.67 -39.14
N GLN A 186 14.08 -9.41 -38.14
CA GLN A 186 15.18 -10.36 -38.33
C GLN A 186 14.84 -11.46 -39.34
N ASN A 187 13.60 -11.94 -39.35
CA ASN A 187 13.14 -12.93 -40.32
C ASN A 187 12.99 -12.40 -41.76
N VAL A 188 13.04 -11.08 -41.96
CA VAL A 188 12.96 -10.46 -43.30
C VAL A 188 14.34 -10.25 -43.93
N TYR A 189 15.40 -10.21 -43.11
CA TYR A 189 16.79 -10.02 -43.56
C TYR A 189 17.65 -11.28 -43.45
N GLY A 190 17.04 -12.43 -43.17
CA GLY A 190 17.69 -13.75 -43.08
C GLY A 190 17.45 -14.61 -44.31
#